data_AF-A0A8G2CC84-F1
#
_entry.id   AF-A0A8G2CC84-F1
#
_cell.length_a   1.000
_cell.length_b   1.000
_cell.length_c   1.000
_cell.angle_alpha   90.00
_cell.angle_beta   90.00
_cell.angle_gamma   90.00
#
_symmetry.space_group_name_H-M   'P 1'
#
loop_
_entity.id
_entity.type
_entity.pdbx_description
1 polymer ?
#
loop_
_entity_poly.entity_id
_entity_poly.type
_entity_poly.pdbx_seq_one_letter_code
_entity_poly.pdbx_strand_id
1 'polypeptide(L)'
;MFKQVLIGVVCAVVFSTALAVYGFFKVHIIGYALAIWAVACMFMRRNIAVYITSAFVMTTFILWGVVTAGDFAEKNAATPEQYLAEYNPELALYSFAPDRHMRMEQAAGLLARIDQRIEPVAREITFVTDQNGLRNSNGMNAPAVLLIGGSFIVGNGNTQSALVSDILKQDYNVAAYNIATLGSLDEQVLLALTLMKQQSFVQNGILFVFEGEDFKPFSTDVHYPLKRLVNSLGNNELGRLLREYKDGFLANSADKAAVVTYPIDGRSIAFSEAYIQETLATKYEADPKFEELLASLSDSAGLVRAVVFIPTKLRVYAPLLNEAAPQVPDSPKLAALRALAAKHAFKVYDLTPHLQAKAIVEWGQHKQLLWWADDVYWNRAGAEVAAELVNELVLGNM
;
A
#
# COMPACT_ATOMS: atom_id res chain seq x y z
N MET A 1 -6.74 27.71 -41.08
CA MET A 1 -7.15 27.66 -39.66
C MET A 1 -7.58 26.26 -39.24
N PHE A 2 -8.67 25.69 -39.76
CA PHE A 2 -9.16 24.35 -39.36
C PHE A 2 -8.09 23.24 -39.37
N LYS A 3 -7.32 23.12 -40.47
CA LYS A 3 -6.20 22.16 -40.57
C LYS A 3 -5.15 22.33 -39.46
N GLN A 4 -4.82 23.57 -39.09
CA GLN A 4 -3.82 23.84 -38.04
C GLN A 4 -4.37 23.52 -36.64
N VAL A 5 -5.65 23.83 -36.41
CA VAL A 5 -6.34 23.45 -35.17
C VAL A 5 -6.35 21.93 -35.01
N LEU A 6 -6.73 21.19 -36.06
CA LEU A 6 -6.73 19.73 -36.03
C LEU A 6 -5.34 19.15 -35.78
N ILE A 7 -4.30 19.65 -36.47
CA ILE A 7 -2.91 19.25 -36.22
C ILE A 7 -2.52 19.53 -34.77
N GLY A 8 -2.86 20.69 -34.22
CA GLY A 8 -2.53 21.03 -32.85
C GLY A 8 -3.20 20.15 -31.81
N VAL A 9 -4.46 19.80 -32.01
CA VAL A 9 -5.19 18.87 -31.14
C VAL A 9 -4.56 17.47 -31.19
N VAL A 10 -4.27 16.95 -32.40
CA VAL A 10 -3.62 15.64 -32.55
C VAL A 10 -2.24 15.62 -31.89
N CYS A 11 -1.42 16.64 -32.12
CA CYS A 11 -0.11 16.75 -31.49
C CYS A 11 -0.20 16.82 -29.96
N ALA A 12 -1.22 17.50 -29.40
CA ALA A 12 -1.46 17.57 -27.96
C ALA A 12 -1.87 16.24 -27.35
N VAL A 13 -2.77 15.51 -27.99
CA VAL A 13 -3.14 14.17 -27.55
C VAL A 13 -1.92 13.25 -27.56
N VAL A 14 -1.18 13.20 -28.68
CA VAL A 14 0.01 12.35 -28.80
C VAL A 14 1.09 12.73 -27.78
N PHE A 15 1.34 14.02 -27.57
CA PHE A 15 2.30 14.50 -26.58
C PHE A 15 1.87 14.11 -25.16
N SER A 16 0.62 14.32 -24.78
CA SER A 16 0.10 13.95 -23.45
C SER A 16 0.08 12.44 -23.22
N THR A 17 -0.20 11.64 -24.26
CA THR A 17 -0.09 10.18 -24.19
C THR A 17 1.36 9.75 -23.96
N ALA A 18 2.33 10.32 -24.68
CA ALA A 18 3.74 10.06 -24.44
C ALA A 18 4.20 10.51 -23.05
N LEU A 19 3.68 11.63 -22.54
CA LEU A 19 3.94 12.10 -21.19
C LEU A 19 3.40 11.12 -20.12
N ALA A 20 2.24 10.51 -20.37
CA ALA A 20 1.65 9.52 -19.47
C ALA A 20 2.50 8.24 -19.34
N VAL A 21 3.27 7.86 -20.38
CA VAL A 21 4.20 6.71 -20.33
C VAL A 21 5.23 6.83 -19.22
N TYR A 22 5.61 8.05 -18.84
CA TYR A 22 6.56 8.28 -17.75
C TYR A 22 5.97 7.92 -16.37
N GLY A 23 4.65 7.75 -16.24
CA GLY A 23 4.01 7.13 -15.07
C GLY A 23 4.11 7.86 -13.73
N PHE A 24 4.69 9.06 -13.69
CA PHE A 24 4.89 9.82 -12.45
C PHE A 24 4.05 11.12 -12.38
N PHE A 25 3.43 11.54 -13.49
CA PHE A 25 2.63 12.76 -13.55
C PHE A 25 1.20 12.53 -13.05
N LYS A 26 0.70 13.44 -12.22
CA LYS A 26 -0.72 13.47 -11.83
C LYS A 26 -1.60 13.80 -13.05
N VAL A 27 -2.83 13.26 -13.07
CA VAL A 27 -3.77 13.42 -14.19
C VAL A 27 -4.04 14.88 -14.55
N HIS A 28 -4.18 15.77 -13.56
CA HIS A 28 -4.37 17.21 -13.83
C HIS A 28 -3.17 17.85 -14.51
N ILE A 29 -1.93 17.41 -14.21
CA ILE A 29 -0.72 17.89 -14.90
C ILE A 29 -0.75 17.49 -16.37
N ILE A 30 -1.16 16.26 -16.66
CA ILE A 30 -1.32 15.78 -18.05
C ILE A 30 -2.42 16.56 -18.76
N GLY A 31 -3.52 16.88 -18.07
CA GLY A 31 -4.58 17.75 -18.58
C GLY A 31 -4.10 19.17 -18.90
N TYR A 32 -3.31 19.77 -18.02
CA TYR A 32 -2.69 21.08 -18.27
C TYR A 32 -1.69 21.03 -19.43
N ALA A 33 -0.85 20.00 -19.50
CA ALA A 33 0.09 19.81 -20.59
C ALA A 33 -0.64 19.68 -21.94
N LEU A 34 -1.77 18.96 -21.97
CA LEU A 34 -2.62 18.83 -23.15
C LEU A 34 -3.14 20.20 -23.61
N ALA A 35 -3.71 20.98 -22.68
CA ALA A 35 -4.27 22.29 -22.99
C ALA A 35 -3.20 23.29 -23.48
N ILE A 36 -2.08 23.37 -22.76
CA ILE A 36 -0.96 24.26 -23.11
C ILE A 36 -0.37 23.87 -24.47
N TRP A 37 -0.14 22.58 -24.72
CA TRP A 37 0.45 22.13 -25.97
C TRP A 37 -0.51 22.31 -27.16
N ALA A 38 -1.82 22.11 -26.95
CA ALA A 38 -2.82 22.36 -27.98
C ALA A 38 -2.79 23.83 -28.42
N VAL A 39 -2.79 24.77 -27.48
CA VAL A 39 -2.70 26.20 -27.75
C VAL A 39 -1.38 26.54 -28.45
N ALA A 40 -0.24 26.07 -27.92
CA ALA A 40 1.07 26.32 -28.51
C ALA A 40 1.13 25.84 -29.98
N CYS A 41 0.62 24.65 -30.27
CA CYS A 41 0.61 24.10 -31.63
C CYS A 41 -0.25 24.92 -32.61
N MET A 42 -1.32 25.57 -32.15
CA MET A 42 -2.14 26.44 -33.01
C MET A 42 -1.37 27.68 -33.49
N PHE A 43 -0.41 28.16 -32.71
CA PHE A 43 0.42 29.32 -33.06
C PHE A 43 1.71 28.97 -33.79
N MET A 44 2.14 27.70 -33.76
CA MET A 44 3.32 27.26 -34.52
C MET A 44 3.04 27.25 -36.02
N ARG A 45 3.86 27.98 -36.78
CA ARG A 45 3.76 27.99 -38.25
C ARG A 45 4.32 26.68 -38.84
N ARG A 46 3.71 26.22 -39.94
CA ARG A 46 4.12 25.01 -40.70
C ARG A 46 4.01 23.71 -39.87
N ASN A 47 4.81 22.71 -40.19
CA ASN A 47 4.81 21.38 -39.57
C ASN A 47 5.68 21.30 -38.29
N ILE A 48 6.05 22.44 -37.67
CA ILE A 48 6.96 22.47 -36.51
C ILE A 48 6.39 21.67 -35.33
N ALA A 49 5.10 21.84 -35.03
CA ALA A 49 4.41 21.08 -33.99
C ALA A 49 4.56 19.57 -34.18
N VAL A 50 4.42 19.08 -35.43
CA VAL A 50 4.58 17.67 -35.77
C VAL A 50 5.99 17.19 -35.51
N TYR A 51 7.01 17.97 -35.90
CA TYR A 51 8.40 17.60 -35.67
C TYR A 51 8.75 17.51 -34.18
N ILE A 52 8.32 18.48 -33.37
CA ILE A 52 8.60 18.46 -31.92
C ILE A 52 7.88 17.29 -31.25
N THR A 53 6.59 17.09 -31.54
CA THR A 53 5.83 15.96 -30.98
C THR A 53 6.42 14.61 -31.42
N SER A 54 6.81 14.47 -32.68
CA SER A 54 7.43 13.22 -33.19
C SER A 54 8.79 12.96 -32.54
N ALA A 55 9.62 14.00 -32.38
CA ALA A 55 10.91 13.89 -31.69
C ALA A 55 10.73 13.49 -30.22
N PHE A 56 9.75 14.06 -29.52
CA PHE A 56 9.43 13.71 -28.15
C PHE A 56 9.00 12.24 -28.04
N VAL A 57 8.04 11.80 -28.87
CA VAL A 57 7.58 10.40 -28.91
C VAL A 57 8.72 9.43 -29.20
N MET A 58 9.55 9.73 -30.20
CA MET A 58 10.72 8.90 -30.54
C MET A 58 11.70 8.80 -29.37
N THR A 59 11.96 9.92 -28.68
CA THR A 59 12.81 9.95 -27.48
C THR A 59 12.21 9.09 -26.37
N THR A 60 10.90 9.19 -26.11
CA THR A 60 10.20 8.37 -25.12
C THR A 60 10.31 6.89 -25.44
N PHE A 61 10.14 6.47 -26.71
CA PHE A 61 10.32 5.08 -27.12
C PHE A 61 11.76 4.58 -26.96
N ILE A 62 12.75 5.41 -27.29
CA ILE A 62 14.17 5.06 -27.08
C ILE A 62 14.45 4.86 -25.59
N LEU A 63 14.02 5.79 -24.73
CA LEU A 63 14.20 5.68 -23.29
C LEU A 63 13.50 4.45 -22.72
N TRP A 64 12.26 4.21 -23.11
CA TRP A 64 11.51 3.04 -22.68
C TRP A 64 12.18 1.73 -23.12
N GLY A 65 12.66 1.66 -24.36
CA GLY A 65 13.41 0.50 -24.88
C GLY A 65 14.72 0.26 -24.12
N VAL A 66 15.48 1.33 -23.82
CA VAL A 66 16.72 1.24 -23.02
C VAL A 66 16.43 0.76 -21.59
N VAL A 67 15.40 1.31 -20.93
CA VAL A 67 15.02 0.91 -19.56
C VAL A 67 14.60 -0.55 -19.52
N THR A 68 13.78 -0.97 -20.48
CA THR A 68 13.25 -2.35 -20.58
C THR A 68 14.36 -3.35 -20.91
N ALA A 69 15.26 -3.04 -21.85
CA ALA A 69 16.32 -3.95 -22.25
C ALA A 69 17.46 -4.08 -21.22
N GLY A 70 17.61 -3.11 -20.32
CA GLY A 70 18.64 -3.11 -19.28
C GLY A 70 18.19 -3.60 -17.91
N ASP A 71 16.91 -3.97 -17.75
CA ASP A 71 16.27 -4.29 -16.46
C ASP A 71 16.49 -3.20 -15.41
N PHE A 72 16.53 -1.93 -15.84
CA PHE A 72 16.89 -0.83 -14.95
C PHE A 72 15.86 -0.63 -13.84
N ALA A 73 14.57 -0.85 -14.12
CA ALA A 73 13.53 -0.72 -13.10
C ALA A 73 13.70 -1.75 -11.98
N GLU A 74 13.98 -3.02 -12.30
CA GLU A 74 14.22 -4.07 -11.30
C GLU A 74 15.47 -3.78 -10.47
N LYS A 75 16.57 -3.38 -11.14
CA LYS A 75 17.87 -3.13 -10.49
C LYS A 75 17.89 -1.90 -9.59
N ASN A 76 17.01 -0.93 -9.82
CA ASN A 76 16.93 0.26 -8.98
C ASN A 76 15.84 0.13 -7.91
N ALA A 77 14.80 -0.69 -8.11
CA ALA A 77 13.71 -0.83 -7.16
C ALA A 77 14.20 -1.10 -5.72
N ALA A 78 13.69 -0.30 -4.78
CA ALA A 78 14.09 -0.41 -3.38
C ALA A 78 13.30 -1.51 -2.63
N THR A 79 12.13 -1.90 -3.13
CA THR A 79 11.33 -3.02 -2.59
C THR A 79 10.70 -3.84 -3.73
N PRO A 80 10.39 -5.14 -3.51
CA PRO A 80 9.70 -5.95 -4.50
C PRO A 80 8.35 -5.37 -4.90
N GLU A 81 7.64 -4.83 -3.92
CA GLU A 81 6.33 -4.20 -4.08
C GLU A 81 6.35 -3.07 -5.11
N GLN A 82 7.36 -2.19 -5.04
CA GLN A 82 7.51 -1.08 -5.99
C GLN A 82 7.70 -1.56 -7.42
N TYR A 83 8.45 -2.65 -7.60
CA TYR A 83 8.71 -3.23 -8.91
C TYR A 83 7.52 -4.03 -9.44
N LEU A 84 6.91 -4.85 -8.61
CA LEU A 84 5.86 -5.79 -8.99
C LEU A 84 4.47 -5.16 -9.06
N ALA A 85 4.27 -3.95 -8.51
CA ALA A 85 3.00 -3.24 -8.60
C ALA A 85 2.64 -2.93 -10.06
N GLU A 86 1.47 -3.40 -10.46
CA GLU A 86 0.86 -3.25 -11.77
C GLU A 86 -0.54 -2.63 -11.64
N TYR A 87 -0.83 -1.66 -12.50
CA TYR A 87 -2.17 -1.12 -12.61
C TYR A 87 -3.10 -2.10 -13.32
N ASN A 88 -4.15 -2.55 -12.63
CA ASN A 88 -5.22 -3.34 -13.20
C ASN A 88 -6.33 -2.40 -13.73
N PRO A 89 -6.51 -2.27 -15.06
CA PRO A 89 -7.48 -1.34 -15.63
C PRO A 89 -8.94 -1.77 -15.42
N GLU A 90 -9.19 -3.07 -15.22
CA GLU A 90 -10.54 -3.60 -14.99
C GLU A 90 -11.04 -3.21 -13.59
N LEU A 91 -10.18 -3.40 -12.59
CA LEU A 91 -10.45 -3.06 -11.18
C LEU A 91 -10.17 -1.57 -10.88
N ALA A 92 -9.47 -0.89 -11.80
CA ALA A 92 -9.04 0.49 -11.67
C ALA A 92 -8.15 0.79 -10.44
N LEU A 93 -7.40 -0.19 -9.97
CA LEU A 93 -6.50 -0.14 -8.80
C LEU A 93 -5.14 -0.77 -9.14
N TYR A 94 -4.14 -0.57 -8.27
CA TYR A 94 -2.86 -1.30 -8.36
C TYR A 94 -2.96 -2.64 -7.62
N SER A 95 -2.53 -3.71 -8.28
CA SER A 95 -2.31 -5.04 -7.71
C SER A 95 -0.88 -5.48 -8.05
N PHE A 96 -0.47 -6.70 -7.72
CA PHE A 96 0.82 -7.19 -8.22
C PHE A 96 0.66 -7.89 -9.56
N ALA A 97 1.75 -7.99 -10.31
CA ALA A 97 1.82 -8.84 -11.49
C ALA A 97 1.54 -10.31 -11.09
N PRO A 98 0.75 -11.07 -11.88
CA PRO A 98 0.43 -12.46 -11.57
C PRO A 98 1.62 -13.40 -11.78
N ASP A 99 1.62 -14.52 -11.06
CA ASP A 99 2.58 -15.63 -11.16
C ASP A 99 4.05 -15.19 -11.12
N ARG A 100 4.36 -14.24 -10.22
CA ARG A 100 5.73 -13.75 -10.03
C ARG A 100 6.38 -14.41 -8.84
N HIS A 101 7.67 -14.67 -8.99
CA HIS A 101 8.55 -15.04 -7.91
C HIS A 101 9.77 -14.15 -8.00
N MET A 102 9.93 -13.28 -7.01
CA MET A 102 11.05 -12.37 -6.90
C MET A 102 11.83 -12.65 -5.61
N ARG A 103 13.15 -12.60 -5.71
CA ARG A 103 14.05 -12.59 -4.55
C ARG A 103 14.87 -11.31 -4.64
N MET A 104 14.77 -10.47 -3.61
CA MET A 104 15.43 -9.16 -3.57
C MET A 104 16.09 -8.96 -2.22
N GLU A 105 17.29 -8.39 -2.22
CA GLU A 105 17.88 -7.82 -1.02
C GLU A 105 17.37 -6.38 -0.88
N GLN A 106 16.52 -6.14 0.10
CA GLN A 106 16.09 -4.80 0.47
C GLN A 106 17.12 -4.22 1.43
N ALA A 107 17.86 -3.20 0.99
CA ALA A 107 18.95 -2.61 1.78
C ALA A 107 18.45 -1.83 3.02
N ALA A 108 17.26 -1.23 2.96
CA ALA A 108 16.72 -0.38 4.02
C ALA A 108 15.19 -0.38 4.06
N GLY A 109 14.62 -0.23 5.25
CA GLY A 109 13.20 0.03 5.49
C GLY A 109 12.77 1.44 5.07
N LEU A 110 11.47 1.75 5.17
CA LEU A 110 10.95 3.05 4.76
C LEU A 110 11.57 4.22 5.54
N LEU A 111 11.76 4.11 6.85
CA LEU A 111 12.24 5.22 7.68
C LEU A 111 13.71 5.55 7.39
N ALA A 112 14.57 4.54 7.22
CA ALA A 112 15.98 4.76 6.85
C ALA A 112 16.17 5.31 5.43
N ARG A 113 15.22 5.07 4.51
CA ARG A 113 15.22 5.71 3.18
C ARG A 113 14.85 7.19 3.23
N ILE A 114 14.07 7.60 4.23
CA ILE A 114 13.64 8.99 4.43
C ILE A 114 14.69 9.77 5.24
N ASP A 115 15.29 9.14 6.25
CA ASP A 115 16.22 9.80 7.17
C ASP A 115 17.51 8.97 7.35
N GLN A 116 18.61 9.51 6.80
CA GLN A 116 19.94 8.88 6.83
C GLN A 116 20.53 8.72 8.24
N ARG A 117 19.93 9.33 9.26
CA ARG A 117 20.34 9.12 10.66
C ARG A 117 19.87 7.78 11.22
N ILE A 118 18.92 7.13 10.56
CA ILE A 118 18.40 5.83 10.97
C ILE A 118 19.26 4.74 10.35
N GLU A 119 19.79 3.86 11.19
CA GLU A 119 20.58 2.72 10.74
C GLU A 119 19.72 1.80 9.87
N PRO A 120 20.09 1.55 8.60
CA PRO A 120 19.34 0.67 7.72
C PRO A 120 19.48 -0.79 8.14
N VAL A 121 18.40 -1.56 7.98
CA VAL A 121 18.37 -3.00 8.26
C VAL A 121 18.14 -3.74 6.96
N ALA A 122 19.23 -4.25 6.38
CA ALA A 122 19.18 -5.08 5.19
C ALA A 122 18.42 -6.39 5.47
N ARG A 123 17.58 -6.81 4.51
CA ARG A 123 16.83 -8.06 4.60
C ARG A 123 16.59 -8.66 3.23
N GLU A 124 16.60 -9.98 3.19
CA GLU A 124 16.26 -10.72 1.98
C GLU A 124 14.75 -10.99 1.95
N ILE A 125 14.11 -10.60 0.86
CA ILE A 125 12.68 -10.76 0.65
C ILE A 125 12.45 -11.71 -0.52
N THR A 126 11.79 -12.82 -0.23
CA THR A 126 11.10 -13.61 -1.24
C THR A 126 9.67 -13.09 -1.35
N PHE A 127 9.25 -12.74 -2.56
CA PHE A 127 7.93 -12.21 -2.87
C PHE A 127 7.30 -13.07 -3.96
N VAL A 128 6.25 -13.80 -3.60
CA VAL A 128 5.54 -14.71 -4.50
C VAL A 128 4.11 -14.23 -4.68
N THR A 129 3.67 -14.11 -5.93
CA THR A 129 2.29 -13.82 -6.29
C THR A 129 1.66 -15.01 -7.01
N ASP A 130 0.36 -15.18 -6.81
CA ASP A 130 -0.43 -16.17 -7.52
C ASP A 130 -0.96 -15.62 -8.86
N GLN A 131 -1.77 -16.44 -9.55
CA GLN A 131 -2.40 -16.10 -10.83
C GLN A 131 -3.31 -14.86 -10.78
N ASN A 132 -3.75 -14.43 -9.59
CA ASN A 132 -4.57 -13.22 -9.42
C ASN A 132 -3.71 -11.99 -9.11
N GLY A 133 -2.38 -12.12 -9.05
CA GLY A 133 -1.51 -11.04 -8.64
C GLY A 133 -1.60 -10.73 -7.15
N LEU A 134 -1.99 -11.73 -6.34
CA LEU A 134 -2.07 -11.62 -4.89
C LEU A 134 -0.94 -12.40 -4.23
N ARG A 135 -0.44 -11.89 -3.10
CA ARG A 135 0.76 -12.43 -2.48
C ARG A 135 0.46 -13.70 -1.66
N ASN A 136 0.52 -14.86 -2.30
CA ASN A 136 0.20 -16.17 -1.71
C ASN A 136 1.17 -17.26 -2.21
N SER A 137 1.67 -18.12 -1.31
CA SER A 137 2.61 -19.20 -1.69
C SER A 137 1.97 -20.37 -2.44
N ASN A 138 0.71 -20.69 -2.15
CA ASN A 138 0.06 -21.93 -2.59
C ASN A 138 -1.16 -21.68 -3.50
N GLY A 139 -1.30 -20.46 -4.02
CA GLY A 139 -2.48 -20.03 -4.75
C GLY A 139 -3.78 -20.20 -3.96
N MET A 140 -4.89 -20.32 -4.68
CA MET A 140 -6.23 -20.39 -4.11
C MET A 140 -6.77 -21.82 -4.11
N ASN A 141 -6.66 -22.50 -2.97
CA ASN A 141 -7.23 -23.84 -2.79
C ASN A 141 -8.10 -23.87 -1.52
N ALA A 142 -9.41 -23.61 -1.68
CA ALA A 142 -10.44 -23.71 -0.64
C ALA A 142 -10.01 -23.13 0.74
N PRO A 143 -9.72 -21.82 0.83
CA PRO A 143 -9.26 -21.24 2.09
C PRO A 143 -10.33 -21.34 3.17
N ALA A 144 -9.91 -21.58 4.41
CA ALA A 144 -10.76 -21.52 5.60
C ALA A 144 -11.10 -20.07 5.99
N VAL A 145 -10.20 -19.13 5.68
CA VAL A 145 -10.30 -17.71 6.03
C VAL A 145 -9.72 -16.83 4.93
N LEU A 146 -10.36 -15.69 4.68
CA LEU A 146 -9.83 -14.63 3.83
C LEU A 146 -9.24 -13.51 4.68
N LEU A 147 -8.02 -13.10 4.34
CA LEU A 147 -7.36 -11.95 4.98
C LEU A 147 -7.48 -10.75 4.05
N ILE A 148 -8.20 -9.72 4.51
CA ILE A 148 -8.41 -8.47 3.78
C ILE A 148 -7.68 -7.38 4.54
N GLY A 149 -6.94 -6.52 3.88
CA GLY A 149 -6.30 -5.38 4.53
C GLY A 149 -5.31 -4.66 3.63
N GLY A 150 -4.54 -3.78 4.26
CA GLY A 150 -3.52 -2.98 3.62
C GLY A 150 -2.13 -3.62 3.60
N SER A 151 -1.14 -2.74 3.56
CA SER A 151 0.31 -3.00 3.56
C SER A 151 0.81 -3.99 4.63
N PHE A 152 0.22 -4.00 5.82
CA PHE A 152 0.56 -4.94 6.91
C PHE A 152 0.22 -6.40 6.56
N ILE A 153 -0.92 -6.62 5.89
CA ILE A 153 -1.38 -7.96 5.51
C ILE A 153 -0.76 -8.39 4.18
N VAL A 154 -0.48 -7.45 3.27
CA VAL A 154 0.44 -7.69 2.14
C VAL A 154 1.82 -8.13 2.65
N GLY A 155 2.21 -7.69 3.85
CA GLY A 155 3.48 -8.02 4.48
C GLY A 155 4.65 -7.25 3.87
N ASN A 156 4.46 -5.95 3.66
CA ASN A 156 5.51 -5.07 3.16
C ASN A 156 6.75 -5.16 4.08
N GLY A 157 7.92 -5.34 3.48
CA GLY A 157 9.18 -5.52 4.20
C GLY A 157 9.41 -6.92 4.81
N ASN A 158 8.45 -7.85 4.70
CA ASN A 158 8.60 -9.24 5.14
C ASN A 158 8.88 -10.17 3.95
N THR A 159 9.59 -11.26 4.19
CA THR A 159 9.72 -12.39 3.25
C THR A 159 8.45 -13.26 3.26
N GLN A 160 8.26 -14.09 2.23
CA GLN A 160 7.05 -14.90 2.03
C GLN A 160 6.68 -15.75 3.26
N SER A 161 7.65 -16.42 3.89
CA SER A 161 7.41 -17.26 5.07
C SER A 161 7.04 -16.48 6.34
N ALA A 162 7.07 -15.14 6.28
CA ALA A 162 6.71 -14.24 7.38
C ALA A 162 5.39 -13.50 7.14
N LEU A 163 4.62 -13.91 6.13
CA LEU A 163 3.25 -13.44 5.96
C LEU A 163 2.31 -14.12 6.96
N VAL A 164 1.28 -13.38 7.38
CA VAL A 164 0.23 -13.93 8.27
C VAL A 164 -0.38 -15.20 7.68
N SER A 165 -0.65 -15.23 6.38
CA SER A 165 -1.19 -16.40 5.67
C SER A 165 -0.27 -17.62 5.72
N ASP A 166 1.03 -17.40 5.57
CA ASP A 166 2.04 -18.46 5.53
C ASP A 166 2.32 -19.00 6.94
N ILE A 167 2.38 -18.12 7.94
CA ILE A 167 2.48 -18.48 9.36
C ILE A 167 1.25 -19.30 9.78
N LEU A 168 0.04 -18.85 9.43
CA LEU A 168 -1.20 -19.60 9.69
C LEU A 168 -1.16 -21.02 9.13
N LYS A 169 -0.64 -21.18 7.90
CA LYS A 169 -0.53 -22.50 7.28
C LYS A 169 0.54 -23.35 7.95
N GLN A 170 1.71 -22.78 8.22
CA GLN A 170 2.86 -23.51 8.74
C GLN A 170 2.67 -23.92 10.21
N ASP A 171 2.24 -22.98 11.04
CA ASP A 171 2.29 -23.13 12.50
C ASP A 171 0.94 -23.59 13.08
N TYR A 172 -0.17 -23.29 12.39
CA TYR A 172 -1.53 -23.60 12.85
C TYR A 172 -2.32 -24.51 11.91
N ASN A 173 -1.76 -24.89 10.75
CA ASN A 173 -2.44 -25.63 9.68
C ASN A 173 -3.76 -24.98 9.21
N VAL A 174 -3.88 -23.66 9.33
CA VAL A 174 -5.03 -22.89 8.85
C VAL A 174 -4.76 -22.45 7.42
N ALA A 175 -5.60 -22.88 6.48
CA ALA A 175 -5.54 -22.42 5.10
C ALA A 175 -6.12 -21.01 4.98
N ALA A 176 -5.24 -20.00 5.00
CA ALA A 176 -5.63 -18.61 4.77
C ALA A 176 -5.30 -18.18 3.34
N TYR A 177 -6.15 -17.33 2.77
CA TYR A 177 -5.87 -16.70 1.48
C TYR A 177 -5.85 -15.18 1.63
N ASN A 178 -4.72 -14.60 1.24
CA ASN A 178 -4.43 -13.18 1.38
C ASN A 178 -4.92 -12.42 0.15
N ILE A 179 -5.90 -11.54 0.34
CA ILE A 179 -6.44 -10.66 -0.70
C ILE A 179 -6.13 -9.18 -0.41
N ALA A 180 -5.14 -8.92 0.45
CA ALA A 180 -4.69 -7.59 0.77
C ALA A 180 -4.06 -6.88 -0.43
N THR A 181 -4.17 -5.54 -0.44
CA THR A 181 -3.57 -4.67 -1.44
C THR A 181 -2.97 -3.44 -0.76
N LEU A 182 -2.14 -2.70 -1.49
CA LEU A 182 -1.48 -1.46 -1.04
C LEU A 182 -2.40 -0.24 -1.08
N GLY A 183 -3.58 -0.43 -1.65
CA GLY A 183 -4.60 0.59 -1.83
C GLY A 183 -5.27 1.02 -0.53
N SER A 184 -6.06 2.08 -0.63
CA SER A 184 -6.95 2.52 0.44
C SER A 184 -8.04 1.49 0.73
N LEU A 185 -8.69 1.61 1.89
CA LEU A 185 -9.74 0.69 2.33
C LEU A 185 -10.87 0.51 1.28
N ASP A 186 -11.23 1.54 0.51
CA ASP A 186 -12.23 1.40 -0.55
C ASP A 186 -11.75 0.58 -1.75
N GLU A 187 -10.47 0.66 -2.11
CA GLU A 187 -9.86 -0.23 -3.12
C GLU A 187 -9.80 -1.68 -2.62
N GLN A 188 -9.50 -1.89 -1.33
CA GLN A 188 -9.52 -3.20 -0.69
C GLN A 188 -10.93 -3.81 -0.68
N VAL A 189 -11.95 -3.02 -0.34
CA VAL A 189 -13.36 -3.44 -0.36
C VAL A 189 -13.80 -3.79 -1.78
N LEU A 190 -13.46 -2.95 -2.77
CA LEU A 190 -13.79 -3.20 -4.17
C LEU A 190 -13.18 -4.51 -4.68
N LEU A 191 -11.91 -4.75 -4.37
CA LEU A 191 -11.22 -5.99 -4.72
C LEU A 191 -11.92 -7.19 -4.08
N ALA A 192 -12.19 -7.14 -2.78
CA ALA A 192 -12.83 -8.22 -2.04
C ALA A 192 -14.22 -8.58 -2.61
N LEU A 193 -15.08 -7.59 -2.86
CA LEU A 193 -16.41 -7.81 -3.43
C LEU A 193 -16.35 -8.33 -4.88
N THR A 194 -15.38 -7.86 -5.66
CA THR A 194 -15.20 -8.34 -7.05
C THR A 194 -14.78 -9.81 -7.06
N LEU A 195 -13.80 -10.15 -6.23
CA LEU A 195 -13.31 -11.50 -6.05
C LEU A 195 -14.41 -12.45 -5.56
N MET A 196 -15.19 -12.05 -4.55
CA MET A 196 -16.38 -12.81 -4.10
C MET A 196 -17.33 -13.17 -5.23
N LYS A 197 -17.66 -12.18 -6.08
CA LYS A 197 -18.60 -12.36 -7.19
C LYS A 197 -18.06 -13.31 -8.24
N GLN A 198 -16.75 -13.31 -8.47
CA GLN A 198 -16.11 -14.10 -9.52
C GLN A 198 -15.80 -15.54 -9.10
N GLN A 199 -15.46 -15.77 -7.83
CA GLN A 199 -14.80 -17.02 -7.41
C GLN A 199 -15.51 -17.75 -6.25
N SER A 200 -16.72 -17.32 -5.86
CA SER A 200 -17.55 -17.98 -4.84
C SER A 200 -16.78 -18.29 -3.54
N PHE A 201 -16.09 -17.28 -3.01
CA PHE A 201 -15.28 -17.40 -1.81
C PHE A 201 -16.06 -17.80 -0.55
N VAL A 202 -15.31 -18.29 0.43
CA VAL A 202 -15.82 -18.52 1.79
C VAL A 202 -16.29 -17.22 2.44
N GLN A 203 -17.39 -17.29 3.20
CA GLN A 203 -17.96 -16.19 3.97
C GLN A 203 -17.30 -16.03 5.36
N ASN A 204 -15.97 -16.14 5.40
CA ASN A 204 -15.15 -16.05 6.61
C ASN A 204 -13.98 -15.07 6.39
N GLY A 205 -14.32 -13.84 6.02
CA GLY A 205 -13.36 -12.75 5.88
C GLY A 205 -13.02 -12.10 7.23
N ILE A 206 -11.73 -11.81 7.40
CA ILE A 206 -11.21 -10.97 8.47
C ILE A 206 -10.62 -9.72 7.82
N LEU A 207 -11.19 -8.57 8.13
CA LEU A 207 -10.71 -7.28 7.67
C LEU A 207 -9.76 -6.68 8.68
N PHE A 208 -8.56 -6.32 8.25
CA PHE A 208 -7.59 -5.61 9.06
C PHE A 208 -7.63 -4.13 8.70
N VAL A 209 -7.83 -3.28 9.71
CA VAL A 209 -7.91 -1.83 9.56
C VAL A 209 -6.79 -1.21 10.39
N PHE A 210 -5.92 -0.47 9.74
CA PHE A 210 -4.75 0.16 10.33
C PHE A 210 -5.05 1.59 10.81
N GLU A 211 -4.71 1.85 12.08
CA GLU A 211 -4.90 3.15 12.75
C GLU A 211 -4.27 4.32 11.97
N GLY A 212 -3.14 4.09 11.30
CA GLY A 212 -2.33 5.15 10.69
C GLY A 212 -2.85 5.68 9.35
N GLU A 213 -3.69 4.95 8.62
CA GLU A 213 -4.11 5.38 7.28
C GLU A 213 -5.54 5.05 6.86
N ASP A 214 -6.14 3.96 7.35
CA ASP A 214 -7.45 3.51 6.85
C ASP A 214 -8.64 4.35 7.35
N PHE A 215 -8.41 5.22 8.34
CA PHE A 215 -9.42 6.12 8.91
C PHE A 215 -9.39 7.52 8.26
N LYS A 216 -8.59 7.74 7.22
CA LYS A 216 -8.52 9.04 6.55
C LYS A 216 -9.73 9.22 5.61
N PRO A 217 -10.18 10.46 5.36
CA PRO A 217 -11.25 10.72 4.42
C PRO A 217 -10.95 10.14 3.04
N PHE A 218 -11.94 9.51 2.42
CA PHE A 218 -11.75 8.90 1.11
C PHE A 218 -11.64 9.98 0.03
N SER A 219 -10.62 9.86 -0.82
CA SER A 219 -10.52 10.75 -1.98
C SER A 219 -11.67 10.46 -2.95
N THR A 220 -12.30 11.52 -3.46
CA THR A 220 -13.29 11.45 -4.55
C THR A 220 -12.64 11.32 -5.94
N ASP A 221 -11.30 11.31 -6.02
CA ASP A 221 -10.55 11.32 -7.27
C ASP A 221 -10.49 9.94 -7.97
N VAL A 222 -11.18 8.94 -7.44
CA VAL A 222 -11.11 7.57 -7.94
C VAL A 222 -12.19 7.40 -9.01
N HIS A 223 -11.78 7.01 -10.23
CA HIS A 223 -12.63 6.45 -11.31
C HIS A 223 -13.00 7.30 -12.55
N TYR A 224 -12.34 8.41 -12.87
CA TYR A 224 -12.54 9.01 -14.21
C TYR A 224 -11.73 8.26 -15.30
N PRO A 225 -12.27 8.06 -16.52
CA PRO A 225 -11.62 7.29 -17.59
C PRO A 225 -10.19 7.74 -17.93
N LEU A 226 -9.93 9.04 -17.85
CA LEU A 226 -8.60 9.61 -18.10
C LEU A 226 -7.56 9.12 -17.09
N LYS A 227 -7.92 8.99 -15.81
CA LYS A 227 -7.02 8.44 -14.77
C LYS A 227 -6.66 7.00 -15.06
N ARG A 228 -7.63 6.18 -15.49
CA ARG A 228 -7.40 4.79 -15.89
C ARG A 228 -6.43 4.70 -17.06
N LEU A 229 -6.64 5.52 -18.09
CA LEU A 229 -5.76 5.57 -19.25
C LEU A 229 -4.34 6.00 -18.86
N VAL A 230 -4.20 7.07 -18.07
CA VAL A 230 -2.91 7.58 -17.61
C VAL A 230 -2.16 6.52 -16.80
N ASN A 231 -2.82 5.90 -15.83
CA ASN A 231 -2.20 4.85 -15.00
C ASN A 231 -1.83 3.63 -15.84
N SER A 232 -2.68 3.22 -16.78
CA SER A 232 -2.40 2.12 -17.70
C SER A 232 -1.20 2.41 -18.60
N LEU A 233 -1.11 3.61 -19.16
CA LEU A 233 0.05 4.02 -19.98
C LEU A 233 1.33 4.10 -19.15
N GLY A 234 1.23 4.57 -17.90
CA GLY A 234 2.35 4.64 -16.95
C GLY A 234 2.74 3.29 -16.34
N ASN A 235 1.97 2.22 -16.59
CA ASN A 235 2.23 0.89 -16.08
C ASN A 235 3.22 0.12 -16.99
N ASN A 236 4.44 0.63 -17.08
CA ASN A 236 5.54 0.05 -17.85
C ASN A 236 6.87 0.22 -17.10
N GLU A 237 7.96 -0.40 -17.58
CA GLU A 237 9.28 -0.36 -16.93
C GLU A 237 9.83 1.06 -16.73
N LEU A 238 9.67 1.96 -17.71
CA LEU A 238 10.08 3.36 -17.58
C LEU A 238 9.26 4.07 -16.50
N GLY A 239 7.95 3.84 -16.49
CA GLY A 239 7.06 4.38 -15.46
C GLY A 239 7.41 3.90 -14.06
N ARG A 240 7.75 2.61 -13.90
CA ARG A 240 8.19 2.02 -12.62
C ARG A 240 9.47 2.68 -12.12
N LEU A 241 10.51 2.71 -12.96
CA LEU A 241 11.80 3.34 -12.64
C LEU A 241 11.62 4.81 -12.23
N LEU A 242 10.79 5.56 -12.95
CA LEU A 242 10.61 6.98 -12.66
C LEU A 242 9.73 7.24 -11.44
N ARG A 243 8.79 6.36 -11.11
CA ARG A 243 8.05 6.45 -9.84
C ARG A 243 9.00 6.31 -8.66
N GLU A 244 9.98 5.43 -8.74
CA GLU A 244 11.02 5.28 -7.73
C GLU A 244 11.82 6.57 -7.52
N TYR A 245 12.34 7.16 -8.61
CA TYR A 245 13.04 8.45 -8.52
C TYR A 245 12.13 9.56 -8.03
N LYS A 246 10.86 9.59 -8.44
CA LYS A 246 9.89 10.60 -7.97
C LYS A 246 9.63 10.41 -6.47
N ASP A 247 9.43 9.19 -5.99
CA ASP A 247 9.16 8.92 -4.58
C ASP A 247 10.41 9.23 -3.73
N GLY A 248 11.61 8.88 -4.20
CA GLY A 248 12.86 9.30 -3.56
C GLY A 248 13.10 10.81 -3.60
N PHE A 249 12.81 11.48 -4.72
CA PHE A 249 12.93 12.93 -4.85
C PHE A 249 11.88 13.67 -4.00
N LEU A 250 10.64 13.21 -3.96
CA LEU A 250 9.56 13.79 -3.16
C LEU A 250 9.76 13.53 -1.66
N ALA A 251 10.23 12.34 -1.27
CA ALA A 251 10.68 12.06 0.09
C ALA A 251 11.78 13.05 0.52
N ASN A 252 12.64 13.47 -0.41
CA ASN A 252 13.68 14.47 -0.17
C ASN A 252 13.21 15.93 -0.26
N SER A 253 12.07 16.23 -0.90
CA SER A 253 11.74 17.62 -1.30
C SER A 253 10.44 18.22 -0.76
N ALA A 254 9.39 17.47 -0.43
CA ALA A 254 8.08 18.11 -0.23
C ALA A 254 7.09 17.52 0.79
N ASP A 255 7.27 16.31 1.34
CA ASP A 255 6.38 15.81 2.41
C ASP A 255 7.17 15.08 3.49
N LYS A 256 7.56 15.84 4.50
CA LYS A 256 8.21 15.40 5.72
C LYS A 256 7.22 14.63 6.60
N ALA A 257 7.03 13.35 6.37
CA ALA A 257 6.88 12.50 7.55
C ALA A 257 8.26 12.52 8.21
N ALA A 258 8.51 13.46 9.13
CA ALA A 258 9.78 13.48 9.81
C ALA A 258 9.95 12.13 10.52
N VAL A 259 11.18 11.66 10.60
CA VAL A 259 11.46 10.50 11.43
C VAL A 259 11.80 11.00 12.82
N VAL A 260 11.02 10.54 13.79
CA VAL A 260 11.24 10.81 15.21
C VAL A 260 11.80 9.55 15.83
N THR A 261 12.76 9.72 16.74
CA THR A 261 13.35 8.59 17.45
C THR A 261 13.11 8.67 18.94
N TYR A 262 12.74 7.54 19.54
CA TYR A 262 12.66 7.39 21.00
C TYR A 262 13.60 6.28 21.47
N PRO A 263 14.26 6.42 22.64
CA PRO A 263 15.11 5.39 23.19
C PRO A 263 14.29 4.32 23.93
N ILE A 264 14.68 3.05 23.76
CA ILE A 264 14.33 1.93 24.65
C ILE A 264 15.64 1.32 25.15
N ASP A 265 15.89 1.33 26.46
CA ASP A 265 17.16 0.91 27.08
C ASP A 265 18.42 1.45 26.36
N GLY A 266 18.38 2.71 25.93
CA GLY A 266 19.49 3.36 25.21
C GLY A 266 19.58 3.05 23.71
N ARG A 267 18.76 2.13 23.19
CA ARG A 267 18.65 1.90 21.74
C ARG A 267 17.62 2.85 21.13
N SER A 268 18.05 3.62 20.13
CA SER A 268 17.17 4.50 19.36
C SER A 268 16.24 3.70 18.44
N ILE A 269 14.94 3.96 18.49
CA ILE A 269 13.94 3.35 17.61
C ILE A 269 13.27 4.45 16.79
N ALA A 270 13.18 4.25 15.49
CA ALA A 270 12.59 5.19 14.55
C ALA A 270 11.06 5.02 14.43
N PHE A 271 10.37 6.14 14.33
CA PHE A 271 8.92 6.26 14.16
C PHE A 271 8.62 7.29 13.07
N SER A 272 7.55 7.05 12.32
CA SER A 272 6.97 8.05 11.41
C SER A 272 6.24 9.11 12.23
N GLU A 273 6.61 10.39 12.09
CA GLU A 273 5.91 11.51 12.74
C GLU A 273 4.43 11.53 12.38
N ALA A 274 4.07 11.24 11.12
CA ALA A 274 2.69 11.17 10.70
C ALA A 274 1.90 10.13 11.54
N TYR A 275 2.45 8.93 11.74
CA TYR A 275 1.80 7.91 12.56
C TYR A 275 1.83 8.23 14.06
N ILE A 276 2.81 9.01 14.55
CA ILE A 276 2.76 9.56 15.90
C ILE A 276 1.53 10.47 16.04
N GLN A 277 1.30 11.38 15.10
CA GLN A 277 0.12 12.27 15.15
C GLN A 277 -1.19 11.47 15.15
N GLU A 278 -1.28 10.43 14.32
CA GLU A 278 -2.45 9.56 14.27
C GLU A 278 -2.70 8.80 15.59
N THR A 279 -1.63 8.51 16.34
CA THR A 279 -1.69 7.84 17.66
C THR A 279 -2.14 8.78 18.77
N LEU A 280 -1.67 10.02 18.71
CA LEU A 280 -1.94 11.06 19.71
C LEU A 280 -3.25 11.81 19.47
N ALA A 281 -3.91 11.55 18.34
CA ALA A 281 -5.22 12.10 18.03
C ALA A 281 -6.23 11.73 19.12
N THR A 282 -6.86 12.75 19.72
CA THR A 282 -7.89 12.59 20.76
C THR A 282 -9.31 12.64 20.21
N LYS A 283 -9.44 12.94 18.91
CA LYS A 283 -10.71 13.01 18.20
C LYS A 283 -10.59 12.30 16.86
N TYR A 284 -11.70 11.71 16.42
CA TYR A 284 -11.85 11.14 15.10
C TYR A 284 -13.23 11.52 14.56
N GLU A 285 -13.25 12.14 13.38
CA GLU A 285 -14.48 12.44 12.64
C GLU A 285 -14.61 11.38 11.55
N ALA A 286 -15.56 10.47 11.73
CA ALA A 286 -15.76 9.36 10.79
C ALA A 286 -16.27 9.86 9.44
N ASP A 287 -15.60 9.46 8.37
CA ASP A 287 -16.12 9.62 7.01
C ASP A 287 -17.35 8.70 6.85
N PRO A 288 -18.53 9.21 6.44
CA PRO A 288 -19.71 8.38 6.22
C PRO A 288 -19.48 7.18 5.28
N LYS A 289 -18.57 7.33 4.30
CA LYS A 289 -18.23 6.24 3.37
C LYS A 289 -17.53 5.08 4.10
N PHE A 290 -16.88 5.33 5.24
CA PHE A 290 -16.24 4.28 6.05
C PHE A 290 -17.27 3.27 6.57
N GLU A 291 -18.38 3.74 7.14
CA GLU A 291 -19.48 2.90 7.62
C GLU A 291 -20.14 2.16 6.45
N GLU A 292 -20.37 2.84 5.32
CA GLU A 292 -20.93 2.22 4.10
C GLU A 292 -20.08 1.06 3.59
N LEU A 293 -18.75 1.23 3.51
CA LEU A 293 -17.84 0.20 3.03
C LEU A 293 -17.83 -1.02 3.96
N LEU A 294 -17.77 -0.81 5.27
CA LEU A 294 -17.83 -1.91 6.24
C LEU A 294 -19.16 -2.65 6.15
N ALA A 295 -20.29 -1.93 6.09
CA ALA A 295 -21.61 -2.52 5.95
C ALA A 295 -21.77 -3.30 4.62
N SER A 296 -21.11 -2.87 3.55
CA SER A 296 -21.10 -3.59 2.27
C SER A 296 -20.42 -4.97 2.39
N LEU A 297 -19.32 -5.04 3.14
CA LEU A 297 -18.58 -6.28 3.37
C LEU A 297 -19.27 -7.20 4.38
N SER A 298 -19.82 -6.66 5.46
CA SER A 298 -20.48 -7.44 6.51
C SER A 298 -21.92 -7.76 6.17
N ASP A 299 -22.78 -6.76 6.06
CA ASP A 299 -24.24 -6.95 6.09
C ASP A 299 -24.76 -7.34 4.71
N SER A 300 -24.23 -6.70 3.67
CA SER A 300 -24.68 -6.94 2.30
C SER A 300 -24.07 -8.20 1.69
N ALA A 301 -22.75 -8.37 1.83
CA ALA A 301 -22.04 -9.51 1.25
C ALA A 301 -21.94 -10.72 2.19
N GLY A 302 -22.10 -10.54 3.52
CA GLY A 302 -21.85 -11.60 4.49
C GLY A 302 -20.40 -12.06 4.54
N LEU A 303 -19.47 -11.29 3.96
CA LEU A 303 -18.07 -11.68 3.80
C LEU A 303 -17.32 -11.55 5.11
N VAL A 304 -17.39 -10.37 5.73
CA VAL A 304 -16.56 -10.00 6.87
C VAL A 304 -17.36 -10.18 8.16
N ARG A 305 -16.84 -11.02 9.05
CA ARG A 305 -17.42 -11.26 10.39
C ARG A 305 -16.56 -10.71 11.53
N ALA A 306 -15.29 -10.45 11.24
CA ALA A 306 -14.34 -9.89 12.20
C ALA A 306 -13.56 -8.75 11.55
N VAL A 307 -13.43 -7.66 12.29
CA VAL A 307 -12.54 -6.55 11.95
C VAL A 307 -11.45 -6.48 13.02
N VAL A 308 -10.20 -6.55 12.60
CA VAL A 308 -9.02 -6.46 13.46
C VAL A 308 -8.43 -5.06 13.33
N PHE A 309 -8.34 -4.35 14.44
CA PHE A 309 -7.68 -3.05 14.54
C PHE A 309 -6.17 -3.25 14.69
N ILE A 310 -5.40 -2.77 13.72
CA ILE A 310 -3.93 -2.75 13.80
C ILE A 310 -3.48 -1.39 14.37
N PRO A 311 -2.82 -1.37 15.53
CA PRO A 311 -2.32 -0.14 16.12
C PRO A 311 -1.06 0.38 15.40
N THR A 312 -0.74 1.65 15.62
CA THR A 312 0.56 2.19 15.20
C THR A 312 1.72 1.62 16.04
N LYS A 313 2.94 1.75 15.49
CA LYS A 313 4.20 1.40 16.16
C LYS A 313 4.35 2.13 17.52
N LEU A 314 4.00 3.41 17.61
CA LEU A 314 4.09 4.17 18.86
C LEU A 314 3.17 3.57 19.94
N ARG A 315 1.92 3.25 19.61
CA ARG A 315 0.96 2.69 20.56
C ARG A 315 1.44 1.36 21.15
N VAL A 316 2.08 0.52 20.34
CA VAL A 316 2.64 -0.76 20.80
C VAL A 316 3.85 -0.57 21.71
N TYR A 317 4.76 0.34 21.36
CA TYR A 317 5.99 0.52 22.13
C TYR A 317 5.86 1.46 23.32
N ALA A 318 4.78 2.25 23.43
CA ALA A 318 4.58 3.22 24.50
C ALA A 318 4.90 2.70 25.92
N PRO A 319 4.53 1.47 26.34
CA PRO A 319 4.89 0.95 27.66
C PRO A 319 6.39 0.71 27.89
N LEU A 320 7.17 0.59 26.82
CA LEU A 320 8.62 0.38 26.84
C LEU A 320 9.42 1.67 26.63
N LEU A 321 8.75 2.76 26.24
CA LEU A 321 9.40 4.05 26.07
C LEU A 321 9.54 4.72 27.45
N ASN A 322 10.72 5.29 27.71
CA ASN A 322 10.97 6.08 28.93
C ASN A 322 10.10 7.35 28.97
N GLU A 323 10.20 8.15 30.05
CA GLU A 323 9.47 9.42 30.26
C GLU A 323 9.60 10.46 29.12
N ALA A 324 10.52 10.27 28.17
CA ALA A 324 10.69 11.12 27.00
C ALA A 324 9.59 10.94 25.92
N ALA A 325 8.82 9.86 25.97
CA ALA A 325 7.76 9.61 24.99
C ALA A 325 6.43 10.27 25.36
N PRO A 326 5.63 10.68 24.36
CA PRO A 326 4.32 11.25 24.61
C PRO A 326 3.39 10.21 25.23
N GLN A 327 2.53 10.66 26.15
CA GLN A 327 1.46 9.83 26.70
C GLN A 327 0.48 9.49 25.57
N VAL A 328 0.23 8.19 25.38
CA VAL A 328 -0.65 7.70 24.32
C VAL A 328 -2.09 7.62 24.84
N PRO A 329 -3.03 8.41 24.29
CA PRO A 329 -4.44 8.34 24.69
C PRO A 329 -5.11 7.08 24.14
N ASP A 330 -6.29 6.74 24.67
CA ASP A 330 -7.18 5.75 24.05
C ASP A 330 -7.50 6.16 22.60
N SER A 331 -7.54 5.19 21.70
CA SER A 331 -7.75 5.48 20.27
C SER A 331 -9.21 5.84 20.00
N PRO A 332 -9.53 7.08 19.56
CA PRO A 332 -10.90 7.45 19.17
C PRO A 332 -11.37 6.67 17.94
N LYS A 333 -10.44 6.19 17.10
CA LYS A 333 -10.72 5.35 15.93
C LYS A 333 -11.18 3.95 16.31
N LEU A 334 -10.52 3.32 17.28
CA LEU A 334 -10.96 2.04 17.84
C LEU A 334 -12.33 2.18 18.51
N ALA A 335 -12.56 3.28 19.25
CA ALA A 335 -13.86 3.55 19.85
C ALA A 335 -14.97 3.69 18.79
N ALA A 336 -14.69 4.43 17.70
CA ALA A 336 -15.62 4.54 16.58
C ALA A 336 -15.89 3.18 15.91
N LEU A 337 -14.85 2.36 15.68
CA LEU A 337 -14.99 1.04 15.08
C LEU A 337 -15.86 0.11 15.97
N ARG A 338 -15.67 0.15 17.30
CA ARG A 338 -16.53 -0.57 18.26
C ARG A 338 -17.98 -0.08 18.23
N ALA A 339 -18.19 1.22 18.08
CA ALA A 339 -19.54 1.77 17.93
C ALA A 339 -20.24 1.30 16.65
N LEU A 340 -19.49 1.13 15.55
CA LEU A 340 -20.01 0.56 14.30
C LEU A 340 -20.37 -0.93 14.45
N ALA A 341 -19.55 -1.71 15.15
CA ALA A 341 -19.81 -3.13 15.42
C ALA A 341 -21.13 -3.38 16.18
N ALA A 342 -21.61 -2.39 16.95
CA ALA A 342 -22.92 -2.49 17.61
C ALA A 342 -24.11 -2.42 16.64
N LYS A 343 -23.88 -1.96 15.40
CA LYS A 343 -24.92 -1.77 14.37
C LYS A 343 -24.85 -2.76 13.22
N HIS A 344 -23.71 -3.43 13.04
CA HIS A 344 -23.40 -4.24 11.86
C HIS A 344 -23.02 -5.67 12.23
N ALA A 345 -23.05 -6.57 11.26
CA ALA A 345 -22.81 -8.00 11.44
C ALA A 345 -21.31 -8.38 11.50
N PHE A 346 -20.50 -7.59 12.20
CA PHE A 346 -19.09 -7.91 12.47
C PHE A 346 -18.71 -7.62 13.92
N LYS A 347 -17.72 -8.36 14.42
CA LYS A 347 -17.06 -8.11 15.71
C LYS A 347 -15.77 -7.32 15.51
N VAL A 348 -15.32 -6.61 16.54
CA VAL A 348 -14.07 -5.84 16.51
C VAL A 348 -13.09 -6.40 17.51
N TYR A 349 -11.87 -6.66 17.05
CA TYR A 349 -10.75 -7.18 17.84
C TYR A 349 -9.62 -6.17 17.83
N ASP A 350 -9.06 -5.90 19.01
CA ASP A 350 -7.96 -4.94 19.18
C ASP A 350 -6.64 -5.70 19.29
N LEU A 351 -5.75 -5.51 18.32
CA LEU A 351 -4.44 -6.17 18.31
C LEU A 351 -3.44 -5.51 19.28
N THR A 352 -3.76 -4.33 19.81
CA THR A 352 -2.90 -3.54 20.72
C THR A 352 -2.42 -4.33 21.95
N PRO A 353 -3.29 -4.91 22.81
CA PRO A 353 -2.84 -5.61 24.01
C PRO A 353 -1.94 -6.81 23.68
N HIS A 354 -2.25 -7.56 22.63
CA HIS A 354 -1.46 -8.71 22.20
C HIS A 354 -0.05 -8.29 21.75
N LEU A 355 0.03 -7.25 20.93
CA LEU A 355 1.30 -6.69 20.45
C LEU A 355 2.12 -6.06 21.58
N GLN A 356 1.49 -5.33 22.51
CA GLN A 356 2.17 -4.75 23.67
C GLN A 356 2.75 -5.84 24.57
N ALA A 357 1.96 -6.86 24.91
CA ALA A 357 2.40 -7.97 25.75
C ALA A 357 3.59 -8.69 25.11
N LYS A 358 3.49 -9.03 23.81
CA LYS A 358 4.58 -9.68 23.08
C LYS A 358 5.81 -8.77 22.97
N ALA A 359 5.64 -7.47 22.73
CA ALA A 359 6.76 -6.53 22.64
C ALA A 359 7.52 -6.42 23.96
N ILE A 360 6.80 -6.39 25.09
CA ILE A 360 7.41 -6.36 26.43
C ILE A 360 8.24 -7.62 26.68
N VAL A 361 7.70 -8.80 26.35
CA VAL A 361 8.40 -10.08 26.52
C VAL A 361 9.63 -10.17 25.61
N GLU A 362 9.47 -9.94 24.31
CA GLU A 362 10.57 -10.02 23.33
C GLU A 362 11.67 -9.00 23.61
N TRP A 363 11.31 -7.80 24.04
CA TRP A 363 12.29 -6.80 24.42
C TRP A 363 13.00 -7.15 25.73
N GLY A 364 12.26 -7.60 26.74
CA GLY A 364 12.79 -7.95 28.04
C GLY A 364 13.76 -9.13 28.00
N GLN A 365 13.42 -10.17 27.22
CA GLN A 365 14.16 -11.44 27.18
C GLN A 365 15.21 -11.49 26.07
N HIS A 366 14.89 -10.94 24.90
CA HIS A 366 15.70 -11.14 23.69
C HIS A 366 16.23 -9.84 23.09
N LYS A 367 15.79 -8.68 23.61
CA LYS A 367 16.08 -7.35 23.02
C LYS A 367 15.65 -7.26 21.55
N GLN A 368 14.57 -7.97 21.21
CA GLN A 368 14.00 -8.02 19.88
C GLN A 368 12.78 -7.11 19.76
N LEU A 369 12.55 -6.61 18.56
CA LEU A 369 11.40 -5.77 18.20
C LEU A 369 10.42 -6.61 17.38
N LEU A 370 9.14 -6.29 17.45
CA LEU A 370 8.09 -6.81 16.57
C LEU A 370 7.99 -5.99 15.26
N TRP A 371 8.63 -4.83 15.21
CA TRP A 371 8.80 -4.02 14.01
C TRP A 371 10.25 -4.07 13.53
N TRP A 372 10.43 -3.91 12.23
CA TRP A 372 11.73 -3.54 11.71
C TRP A 372 12.15 -2.19 12.30
N ALA A 373 13.41 -2.11 12.76
CA ALA A 373 13.89 -0.95 13.52
C ALA A 373 13.84 0.34 12.69
N ASP A 374 14.05 0.22 11.39
CA ASP A 374 14.16 1.26 10.37
C ASP A 374 12.92 1.36 9.47
N ASP A 375 11.80 0.77 9.89
CA ASP A 375 10.58 0.69 9.09
C ASP A 375 9.32 1.01 9.89
N VAL A 376 8.23 1.22 9.15
CA VAL A 376 6.88 1.40 9.70
C VAL A 376 6.12 0.07 9.82
N TYR A 377 6.56 -0.97 9.13
CA TYR A 377 5.93 -2.29 9.10
C TYR A 377 6.47 -3.23 10.18
N TRP A 378 5.62 -4.14 10.63
CA TRP A 378 6.04 -5.21 11.52
C TRP A 378 7.03 -6.15 10.82
N ASN A 379 7.85 -6.86 11.61
CA ASN A 379 8.63 -7.99 11.10
C ASN A 379 7.86 -9.30 11.29
N ARG A 380 8.52 -10.44 11.12
CA ARG A 380 7.91 -11.76 11.34
C ARG A 380 7.26 -11.90 12.72
N ALA A 381 7.91 -11.46 13.79
CA ALA A 381 7.40 -11.62 15.15
C ALA A 381 6.10 -10.83 15.38
N GLY A 382 5.93 -9.67 14.74
CA GLY A 382 4.64 -8.95 14.77
C GLY A 382 3.56 -9.63 13.92
N ALA A 383 3.93 -10.20 12.77
CA ALA A 383 3.01 -10.98 11.95
C ALA A 383 2.54 -12.27 12.65
N GLU A 384 3.39 -12.90 13.47
CA GLU A 384 3.04 -14.07 14.29
C GLU A 384 1.93 -13.76 15.30
N VAL A 385 1.95 -12.57 15.91
CA VAL A 385 0.87 -12.12 16.83
C VAL A 385 -0.46 -11.98 16.09
N ALA A 386 -0.45 -11.42 14.87
CA ALA A 386 -1.66 -11.32 14.06
C ALA A 386 -2.17 -12.71 13.63
N ALA A 387 -1.26 -13.64 13.29
CA ALA A 387 -1.62 -15.01 12.93
C ALA A 387 -2.22 -15.78 14.11
N GLU A 388 -1.68 -15.61 15.32
CA GLU A 388 -2.24 -16.21 16.55
C GLU A 388 -3.68 -15.76 16.78
N LEU A 389 -3.95 -14.45 16.70
CA LEU A 389 -5.31 -13.91 16.83
C LEU A 389 -6.24 -14.49 15.75
N VAL A 390 -5.79 -14.54 14.49
CA VAL A 390 -6.61 -15.12 13.41
C VAL A 390 -6.92 -16.59 13.67
N ASN A 391 -5.95 -17.38 14.13
CA ASN A 391 -6.18 -18.78 14.46
C ASN A 391 -7.26 -18.94 15.56
N GLU A 392 -7.19 -18.12 16.61
CA GLU A 392 -8.23 -18.10 17.66
C GLU A 392 -9.63 -17.76 17.12
N LEU A 393 -9.70 -16.78 16.21
CA LEU A 393 -10.95 -16.41 15.53
C LEU A 393 -11.51 -17.54 14.68
N VAL A 394 -10.66 -18.24 13.94
CA VAL A 394 -11.06 -19.35 13.06
C VAL A 394 -11.54 -20.55 13.87
N LEU A 395 -10.92 -20.84 15.02
CA LEU A 395 -11.33 -21.93 15.91
C LEU A 395 -12.59 -21.61 16.72
N GLY A 396 -13.05 -20.35 16.73
CA GLY A 396 -14.22 -19.92 17.50
C GLY A 396 -13.95 -19.86 19.01
N ASN A 397 -12.69 -19.71 19.41
CA ASN A 397 -12.27 -19.72 20.82
C ASN A 397 -12.46 -18.35 21.53
N MET A 398 -13.13 -17.37 20.88
CA MET A 398 -13.30 -15.99 21.37
C MET A 398 -14.74 -15.45 21.34
#